data_AF-A0A9P5VTI0-F1
#
_entry.id   AF-A0A9P5VTI0-F1
#
_cell.length_a   1.000
_cell.length_b   1.000
_cell.length_c   1.000
_cell.angle_alpha   90.00
_cell.angle_beta   90.00
_cell.angle_gamma   90.00
#
_symmetry.space_group_name_H-M   'P 1'
#
loop_
_entity.id
_entity.type
_entity.pdbx_description
1 polymer ?
#
loop_
_entity_poly.entity_id
_entity_poly.type
_entity_poly.pdbx_seq_one_letter_code
_entity_poly.pdbx_strand_id
1 'polypeptide(L)'
;MHHRRNLTGLTSKELDAERAKWPKETVQLWQRLSKKEANDLETIQKSIVHHVTTTLARAAYNMDNFTAYQAVALSTRDRLISRWNETQGQMSKADPKRVYYLSLEFLLGRSMDNALLNMGLKNTYGKGIEQLGFHMEDVIESEVDAALGNGGLGRLAACFMDSLATLDYPAWGYGLRYTYGIFQQRIVDGYQTEYPDYWLNFDNPWELPRLDISIQIGFGGHVQTTQDEYGVTRNKWIPATNVQAIAYDVPIPGYDTGNCNNIRLWRSKPTKVFDLTSFNEGNYEKSVEDATNAEKIT
;
A
#
# COMPACT_ATOMS: atom_id res chain seq x y z
N MET A 1 -1.12 3.04 29.78
CA MET A 1 -0.88 3.29 28.34
C MET A 1 -1.97 2.56 27.56
N HIS A 2 -3.04 3.26 27.18
CA HIS A 2 -4.27 2.68 26.61
C HIS A 2 -4.21 2.48 25.08
N HIS A 3 -3.13 2.93 24.45
CA HIS A 3 -2.94 2.82 23.01
C HIS A 3 -1.89 1.75 22.71
N ARG A 4 -2.32 0.64 22.11
CA ARG A 4 -1.44 -0.37 21.51
C ARG A 4 -1.94 -0.65 20.10
N ARG A 5 -1.01 -0.70 19.14
CA ARG A 5 -1.32 -0.95 17.73
C ARG A 5 -1.59 -2.45 17.53
N ASN A 6 -2.63 -2.77 16.75
CA ASN A 6 -2.87 -4.11 16.22
C ASN A 6 -2.66 -4.07 14.69
N LEU A 7 -2.42 -5.23 14.06
CA LEU A 7 -1.99 -5.29 12.66
C LEU A 7 -3.14 -4.92 11.69
N THR A 8 -4.36 -5.41 11.94
CA THR A 8 -5.53 -5.23 11.03
C THR A 8 -6.89 -5.20 11.72
N GLY A 9 -6.96 -5.24 13.05
CA GLY A 9 -8.22 -5.32 13.80
C GLY A 9 -8.13 -6.19 15.05
N LEU A 10 -9.25 -6.25 15.79
CA LEU A 10 -9.44 -7.08 16.98
C LEU A 10 -10.64 -8.01 16.76
N THR A 11 -10.60 -9.20 17.35
CA THR A 11 -11.80 -10.04 17.45
C THR A 11 -12.87 -9.35 18.32
N SER A 12 -14.13 -9.80 18.24
CA SER A 12 -15.21 -9.20 19.03
C SER A 12 -14.91 -9.19 20.54
N LYS A 13 -14.37 -10.29 21.07
CA LYS A 13 -14.00 -10.40 22.49
C LYS A 13 -12.86 -9.45 22.87
N GLU A 14 -11.82 -9.36 22.05
CA GLU A 14 -10.70 -8.45 22.29
C GLU A 14 -11.11 -6.99 22.18
N LEU A 15 -11.99 -6.65 21.24
CA LEU A 15 -12.51 -5.31 21.06
C LEU A 15 -13.32 -4.85 22.28
N ASP A 16 -14.21 -5.70 22.80
CA ASP A 16 -15.00 -5.38 23.99
C ASP A 16 -14.11 -5.25 25.23
N ALA A 17 -13.14 -6.15 25.40
CA ALA A 17 -12.16 -6.07 26.47
C ALA A 17 -11.29 -4.81 26.38
N GLU A 18 -10.92 -4.38 25.17
CA GLU A 18 -10.14 -3.17 24.96
C GLU A 18 -10.98 -1.91 25.20
N ARG A 19 -12.19 -1.85 24.65
CA ARG A 19 -13.14 -0.74 24.86
C ARG A 19 -13.47 -0.54 26.34
N ALA A 20 -13.60 -1.62 27.12
CA ALA A 20 -13.88 -1.55 28.54
C ALA A 20 -12.75 -0.87 29.35
N LYS A 21 -11.52 -0.82 28.82
CA LYS A 21 -10.38 -0.12 29.45
C LYS A 21 -10.41 1.40 29.24
N TRP A 22 -11.27 1.91 28.36
CA TRP A 22 -11.28 3.32 27.96
C TRP A 22 -12.41 4.09 28.68
N PRO A 23 -12.17 5.36 29.08
CA PRO A 23 -13.25 6.20 29.60
C PRO A 23 -14.36 6.39 28.56
N LYS A 24 -15.63 6.35 29.01
CA LYS A 24 -16.80 6.47 28.12
C LYS A 24 -16.78 7.76 27.29
N GLU A 25 -16.39 8.88 27.91
CA GLU A 25 -16.27 10.18 27.24
C GLU A 25 -15.23 10.15 26.11
N THR A 26 -14.11 9.47 26.33
CA THR A 26 -13.08 9.28 25.30
C THR A 26 -13.63 8.48 24.14
N VAL A 27 -14.33 7.37 24.40
CA VAL A 27 -14.94 6.53 23.34
C VAL A 27 -15.96 7.34 22.53
N GLN A 28 -16.81 8.12 23.19
CA GLN A 28 -17.80 8.98 22.53
C GLN A 28 -17.14 10.09 21.69
N LEU A 29 -16.05 10.69 22.19
CA LEU A 29 -15.30 11.69 21.46
C LEU A 29 -14.72 11.12 20.16
N TRP A 30 -14.06 9.96 20.23
CA TRP A 30 -13.52 9.27 19.06
C TRP A 30 -14.63 8.93 18.06
N GLN A 31 -15.75 8.35 18.50
CA GLN A 31 -16.88 8.04 17.64
C GLN A 31 -17.47 9.27 16.92
N ARG A 32 -17.48 10.43 17.60
CA ARG A 32 -17.99 11.68 17.02
C ARG A 32 -17.04 12.24 15.96
N LEU A 33 -15.74 12.18 16.18
CA LEU A 33 -14.72 12.77 15.32
C LEU A 33 -14.27 11.85 14.18
N SER A 34 -14.39 10.54 14.33
CA SER A 34 -14.04 9.55 13.30
C SER A 34 -15.19 9.26 12.32
N LYS A 35 -16.15 10.20 12.19
CA LYS A 35 -17.24 10.04 11.22
C LYS A 35 -16.68 10.10 9.81
N LYS A 36 -17.18 9.24 8.95
CA LYS A 36 -16.83 9.25 7.53
C LYS A 36 -17.23 10.57 6.90
N GLU A 37 -16.39 11.03 5.99
CA GLU A 37 -16.75 12.12 5.09
C GLU A 37 -17.95 11.73 4.23
N ALA A 38 -18.80 12.72 3.95
CA ALA A 38 -19.88 12.54 3.00
C ALA A 38 -19.34 12.50 1.55
N ASN A 39 -20.15 11.93 0.66
CA ASN A 39 -19.84 11.75 -0.75
C ASN A 39 -20.57 12.78 -1.65
N ASP A 40 -21.07 13.86 -1.06
CA ASP A 40 -21.64 14.98 -1.80
C ASP A 40 -20.53 15.84 -2.44
N LEU A 41 -20.94 16.64 -3.41
CA LEU A 41 -20.05 17.46 -4.23
C LEU A 41 -19.22 18.44 -3.39
N GLU A 42 -19.83 19.16 -2.45
CA GLU A 42 -19.16 20.19 -1.66
C GLU A 42 -18.11 19.58 -0.74
N THR A 43 -18.44 18.45 -0.09
CA THR A 43 -17.48 17.73 0.75
C THR A 43 -16.28 17.20 -0.04
N ILE A 44 -16.51 16.66 -1.24
CA ILE A 44 -15.43 16.19 -2.12
C ILE A 44 -14.52 17.34 -2.55
N GLN A 45 -15.09 18.48 -2.98
CA GLN A 45 -14.31 19.66 -3.36
C GLN A 45 -13.48 20.19 -2.19
N LYS A 46 -14.07 20.27 -0.98
CA LYS A 46 -13.35 20.65 0.24
C LYS A 46 -12.17 19.72 0.53
N SER A 47 -12.36 18.41 0.37
CA SER A 47 -11.31 17.40 0.58
C SER A 47 -10.18 17.53 -0.46
N ILE A 48 -10.50 17.76 -1.74
CA ILE A 48 -9.50 18.02 -2.79
C ILE A 48 -8.70 19.29 -2.47
N VAL A 49 -9.38 20.41 -2.21
CA VAL A 49 -8.74 21.70 -1.87
C VAL A 49 -7.93 21.60 -0.57
N HIS A 50 -8.38 20.80 0.39
CA HIS A 50 -7.62 20.52 1.60
C HIS A 50 -6.27 19.90 1.25
N HIS A 51 -6.22 18.82 0.47
CA HIS A 51 -4.94 18.21 0.09
C HIS A 51 -4.05 19.13 -0.74
N VAL A 52 -4.62 19.94 -1.64
CA VAL A 52 -3.87 20.98 -2.36
C VAL A 52 -3.16 21.91 -1.39
N THR A 53 -3.90 22.46 -0.43
CA THR A 53 -3.41 23.53 0.45
C THR A 53 -2.56 23.02 1.61
N THR A 54 -2.78 21.79 2.06
CA THR A 54 -2.08 21.21 3.22
C THR A 54 -1.02 20.21 2.81
N THR A 55 -1.41 19.15 2.09
CA THR A 55 -0.53 18.01 1.80
C THR A 55 0.48 18.35 0.72
N LEU A 56 0.04 19.05 -0.33
CA LEU A 56 0.86 19.39 -1.49
C LEU A 56 1.51 20.78 -1.37
N ALA A 57 1.11 21.57 -0.37
CA ALA A 57 1.57 22.94 -0.16
C ALA A 57 1.47 23.79 -1.44
N ARG A 58 0.28 23.80 -2.04
CA ARG A 58 -0.07 24.57 -3.24
C ARG A 58 -1.30 25.45 -2.98
N ALA A 59 -1.61 26.32 -3.92
CA ALA A 59 -2.73 27.24 -3.95
C ALA A 59 -3.41 27.18 -5.32
N ALA A 60 -4.60 27.75 -5.44
CA ALA A 60 -5.40 27.67 -6.67
C ALA A 60 -4.65 28.11 -7.94
N TYR A 61 -3.74 29.08 -7.84
CA TYR A 61 -3.04 29.68 -8.99
C TYR A 61 -1.67 29.07 -9.28
N ASN A 62 -1.25 28.00 -8.59
CA ASN A 62 0.02 27.32 -8.86
C ASN A 62 -0.12 25.79 -8.90
N MET A 63 -1.24 25.31 -9.41
CA MET A 63 -1.50 23.89 -9.66
C MET A 63 -1.47 23.58 -11.14
N ASP A 64 -0.88 22.43 -11.48
CA ASP A 64 -0.98 21.76 -12.76
C ASP A 64 -1.84 20.49 -12.66
N ASN A 65 -2.04 19.80 -13.79
CA ASN A 65 -2.82 18.56 -13.85
C ASN A 65 -2.24 17.46 -12.95
N PHE A 66 -0.91 17.41 -12.80
CA PHE A 66 -0.26 16.44 -11.92
C PHE A 66 -0.56 16.70 -10.44
N THR A 67 -0.52 17.96 -10.01
CA THR A 67 -0.92 18.35 -8.65
C THR A 67 -2.41 18.07 -8.41
N ALA A 68 -3.27 18.37 -9.40
CA ALA A 68 -4.69 18.05 -9.33
C ALA A 68 -4.93 16.53 -9.19
N TYR A 69 -4.18 15.72 -9.94
CA TYR A 69 -4.18 14.25 -9.81
C TYR A 69 -3.84 13.81 -8.40
N GLN A 70 -2.72 14.30 -7.85
CA GLN A 70 -2.30 13.92 -6.49
C GLN A 70 -3.38 14.30 -5.46
N ALA A 71 -3.98 15.48 -5.58
CA ALA A 71 -5.03 15.92 -4.66
C ALA A 71 -6.30 15.06 -4.76
N VAL A 72 -6.72 14.71 -5.98
CA VAL A 72 -7.87 13.82 -6.23
C VAL A 72 -7.58 12.42 -5.71
N ALA A 73 -6.40 11.86 -5.97
CA ALA A 73 -6.00 10.54 -5.50
C ALA A 73 -5.96 10.47 -3.97
N LEU A 74 -5.42 11.48 -3.29
CA LEU A 74 -5.40 11.56 -1.83
C LEU A 74 -6.83 11.66 -1.23
N SER A 75 -7.67 12.54 -1.78
CA SER A 75 -9.08 12.69 -1.37
C SER A 75 -9.89 11.39 -1.58
N THR A 76 -9.60 10.68 -2.67
CA THR A 76 -10.20 9.37 -2.99
C THR A 76 -9.71 8.31 -2.01
N ARG A 77 -8.41 8.30 -1.71
CA ARG A 77 -7.78 7.37 -0.77
C ARG A 77 -8.33 7.50 0.65
N ASP A 78 -8.63 8.69 1.14
CA ASP A 78 -9.18 8.86 2.49
C ASP A 78 -10.53 8.13 2.66
N ARG A 79 -11.36 8.15 1.61
CA ARG A 79 -12.60 7.37 1.54
C ARG A 79 -12.33 5.87 1.43
N LEU A 80 -11.33 5.46 0.65
CA LEU A 80 -10.91 4.06 0.55
C LEU A 80 -10.39 3.52 1.89
N ILE A 81 -9.55 4.26 2.61
CA ILE A 81 -9.04 3.88 3.94
C ILE A 81 -10.20 3.67 4.91
N SER A 82 -11.23 4.50 4.84
CA SER A 82 -12.44 4.34 5.65
C SER A 82 -13.16 3.03 5.34
N ARG A 83 -13.33 2.65 4.06
CA ARG A 83 -13.89 1.35 3.67
C ARG A 83 -12.99 0.19 4.09
N TRP A 84 -11.70 0.28 3.81
CA TRP A 84 -10.69 -0.73 4.17
C TRP A 84 -10.69 -1.02 5.67
N ASN A 85 -10.67 0.02 6.52
CA ASN A 85 -10.70 -0.14 7.98
C ASN A 85 -11.95 -0.88 8.45
N GLU A 86 -13.11 -0.58 7.86
CA GLU A 86 -14.34 -1.28 8.19
C GLU A 86 -14.30 -2.73 7.75
N THR A 87 -13.89 -2.99 6.50
CA THR A 87 -13.73 -4.34 5.98
C THR A 87 -12.82 -5.18 6.87
N GLN A 88 -11.63 -4.68 7.18
CA GLN A 88 -10.68 -5.40 8.04
C GLN A 88 -11.21 -5.56 9.48
N GLY A 89 -11.91 -4.55 10.00
CA GLY A 89 -12.60 -4.63 11.28
C GLY A 89 -13.69 -5.70 11.33
N GLN A 90 -14.52 -5.81 10.29
CA GLN A 90 -15.57 -6.84 10.20
C GLN A 90 -14.97 -8.23 10.02
N MET A 91 -13.98 -8.39 9.14
CA MET A 91 -13.28 -9.66 8.94
C MET A 91 -12.55 -10.13 10.20
N SER A 92 -12.02 -9.21 11.01
CA SER A 92 -11.37 -9.58 12.28
C SER A 92 -12.39 -9.99 13.35
N LYS A 93 -13.57 -9.38 13.36
CA LYS A 93 -14.66 -9.73 14.29
C LYS A 93 -15.33 -11.06 13.96
N ALA A 94 -15.58 -11.30 12.68
CA ALA A 94 -16.27 -12.49 12.18
C ALA A 94 -15.34 -13.72 12.09
N ASP A 95 -14.03 -13.49 11.98
CA ASP A 95 -13.00 -14.51 11.84
C ASP A 95 -13.31 -15.59 10.77
N PRO A 96 -13.67 -15.19 9.52
CA PRO A 96 -13.94 -16.16 8.48
C PRO A 96 -12.63 -16.79 7.97
N LYS A 97 -12.74 -17.94 7.31
CA LYS A 97 -11.64 -18.47 6.51
C LYS A 97 -11.24 -17.44 5.44
N ARG A 98 -9.95 -17.13 5.34
CA ARG A 98 -9.40 -16.13 4.40
C ARG A 98 -8.67 -16.78 3.23
N VAL A 99 -8.66 -16.08 2.11
CA VAL A 99 -7.87 -16.43 0.92
C VAL A 99 -6.64 -15.54 0.85
N TYR A 100 -5.47 -16.14 0.64
CA TYR A 100 -4.22 -15.40 0.39
C TYR A 100 -3.68 -15.77 -0.98
N TYR A 101 -3.78 -14.82 -1.92
CA TYR A 101 -3.32 -14.99 -3.29
C TYR A 101 -1.87 -14.51 -3.40
N LEU A 102 -0.94 -15.47 -3.51
CA LEU A 102 0.48 -15.17 -3.69
C LEU A 102 0.77 -15.07 -5.18
N SER A 103 1.23 -13.90 -5.64
CA SER A 103 1.64 -13.70 -7.03
C SER A 103 2.93 -12.91 -7.07
N LEU A 104 3.81 -13.27 -8.01
CA LEU A 104 5.02 -12.51 -8.27
C LEU A 104 4.72 -11.21 -9.04
N GLU A 105 3.55 -11.11 -9.67
CA GLU A 105 3.14 -9.97 -10.48
C GLU A 105 1.67 -9.57 -10.20
N PHE A 106 1.40 -8.27 -10.22
CA PHE A 106 0.07 -7.67 -10.23
C PHE A 106 0.05 -6.51 -11.23
N LEU A 107 -0.61 -6.70 -12.37
CA LEU A 107 -0.74 -5.66 -13.40
C LEU A 107 -2.01 -4.84 -13.13
N LEU A 108 -1.92 -3.94 -12.14
CA LEU A 108 -3.04 -3.12 -11.69
C LEU A 108 -3.42 -2.06 -12.74
N GLY A 109 -2.41 -1.47 -13.39
CA GLY A 109 -2.57 -0.28 -14.24
C GLY A 109 -2.74 0.98 -13.39
N ARG A 110 -3.49 1.94 -13.92
CA ARG A 110 -3.88 3.17 -13.21
C ARG A 110 -5.03 2.91 -12.23
N SER A 111 -4.91 3.39 -11.00
CA SER A 111 -5.82 3.06 -9.91
C SER A 111 -6.99 4.04 -9.78
N MET A 112 -6.81 5.31 -10.16
CA MET A 112 -7.76 6.37 -9.85
C MET A 112 -9.14 6.13 -10.48
N ASP A 113 -9.18 5.85 -11.78
CA ASP A 113 -10.44 5.70 -12.50
C ASP A 113 -11.21 4.46 -12.02
N ASN A 114 -10.50 3.35 -11.77
CA ASN A 114 -11.09 2.13 -11.23
C ASN A 114 -11.63 2.36 -9.79
N ALA A 115 -10.86 3.04 -8.94
CA ALA A 115 -11.29 3.34 -7.58
C ALA A 115 -12.53 4.23 -7.54
N LEU A 116 -12.57 5.28 -8.37
CA LEU A 116 -13.71 6.18 -8.48
C LEU A 116 -14.95 5.46 -9.02
N LEU A 117 -14.78 4.57 -10.00
CA LEU A 117 -15.85 3.76 -10.56
C LEU A 117 -16.42 2.79 -9.52
N ASN A 118 -15.58 1.96 -8.90
CA ASN A 118 -15.99 0.93 -7.94
C ASN A 118 -16.62 1.55 -6.68
N MET A 119 -16.20 2.77 -6.31
CA MET A 119 -16.83 3.49 -5.21
C MET A 119 -18.14 4.19 -5.57
N GLY A 120 -18.52 4.26 -6.86
CA GLY A 120 -19.69 4.99 -7.33
C GLY A 120 -19.52 6.52 -7.28
N LEU A 121 -18.28 7.01 -7.31
CA LEU A 121 -17.93 8.43 -7.09
C LEU A 121 -17.41 9.14 -8.34
N LYS A 122 -17.19 8.41 -9.45
CA LYS A 122 -16.66 8.95 -10.71
C LYS A 122 -17.36 10.23 -11.17
N ASN A 123 -18.69 10.22 -11.21
CA ASN A 123 -19.47 11.40 -11.65
C ASN A 123 -19.35 12.59 -10.70
N THR A 124 -19.34 12.35 -9.39
CA THR A 124 -19.26 13.44 -8.39
C THR A 124 -17.87 14.08 -8.37
N TYR A 125 -16.82 13.26 -8.46
CA TYR A 125 -15.45 13.77 -8.61
C TYR A 125 -15.25 14.50 -9.94
N GLY A 126 -15.81 13.98 -11.04
CA GLY A 126 -15.78 14.63 -12.35
C GLY A 126 -16.34 16.06 -12.28
N LYS A 127 -17.55 16.23 -11.77
CA LYS A 127 -18.16 17.55 -11.56
C LYS A 127 -17.36 18.42 -10.58
N GLY A 128 -16.81 17.80 -9.53
CA GLY A 128 -16.06 18.49 -8.49
C GLY A 128 -14.80 19.14 -9.03
N ILE A 129 -14.01 18.38 -9.80
CA ILE A 129 -12.74 18.83 -10.36
C ILE A 129 -12.94 19.81 -11.54
N GLU A 130 -14.01 19.61 -12.33
CA GLU A 130 -14.41 20.53 -13.40
C GLU A 130 -14.73 21.93 -12.87
N GLN A 131 -15.50 22.02 -11.78
CA GLN A 131 -15.79 23.30 -11.11
C GLN A 131 -14.55 23.94 -10.45
N LEU A 132 -13.51 23.16 -10.19
CA LEU A 132 -12.21 23.65 -9.72
C LEU A 132 -11.27 24.05 -10.87
N GLY A 133 -11.71 23.91 -12.13
CA GLY A 133 -10.99 24.40 -13.30
C GLY A 133 -10.15 23.35 -14.04
N PHE A 134 -10.39 22.05 -13.81
CA PHE A 134 -9.62 20.96 -14.42
C PHE A 134 -10.51 19.95 -15.13
N HIS A 135 -10.03 19.37 -16.23
CA HIS A 135 -10.71 18.27 -16.91
C HIS A 135 -10.30 16.92 -16.31
N MET A 136 -11.28 16.06 -16.01
CA MET A 136 -11.02 14.78 -15.34
C MET A 136 -10.11 13.87 -16.17
N GLU A 137 -10.25 13.88 -17.48
CA GLU A 137 -9.46 13.09 -18.41
C GLU A 137 -7.96 13.43 -18.30
N ASP A 138 -7.62 14.73 -18.33
CA ASP A 138 -6.24 15.20 -18.18
C ASP A 138 -5.64 14.83 -16.81
N VAL A 139 -6.49 14.84 -15.77
CA VAL A 139 -6.11 14.44 -14.41
C VAL A 139 -5.85 12.93 -14.34
N ILE A 140 -6.66 12.10 -15.01
CA ILE A 140 -6.46 10.64 -15.10
C ILE A 140 -5.21 10.28 -15.92
N GLU A 141 -4.90 11.06 -16.97
CA GLU A 141 -3.69 10.86 -17.78
C GLU A 141 -2.39 11.21 -17.04
N SER A 142 -2.49 12.00 -15.97
CA SER A 142 -1.34 12.32 -15.11
C SER A 142 -0.90 11.16 -14.20
N GLU A 143 -1.72 10.11 -14.06
CA GLU A 143 -1.38 8.92 -13.29
C GLU A 143 -0.46 7.98 -14.10
N VAL A 144 0.60 7.49 -13.46
CA VAL A 144 1.50 6.47 -14.04
C VAL A 144 1.03 5.07 -13.62
N ASP A 145 1.03 4.14 -14.57
CA ASP A 145 0.74 2.72 -14.30
C ASP A 145 1.67 2.14 -13.24
N ALA A 146 1.12 1.34 -12.32
CA ALA A 146 1.93 0.64 -11.33
C ALA A 146 2.76 -0.47 -11.99
N ALA A 147 4.08 -0.33 -12.00
CA ALA A 147 5.01 -1.30 -12.60
C ALA A 147 5.23 -2.54 -11.70
N LEU A 148 4.13 -3.20 -11.34
CA LEU A 148 4.07 -4.33 -10.41
C LEU A 148 3.85 -5.68 -11.11
N GLY A 149 3.75 -5.68 -12.43
CA GLY A 149 3.58 -6.87 -13.26
C GLY A 149 3.85 -6.54 -14.72
N ASN A 150 3.95 -7.57 -15.56
CA ASN A 150 4.32 -7.44 -16.96
C ASN A 150 3.26 -8.06 -17.88
N GLY A 151 2.91 -9.33 -17.62
CA GLY A 151 2.12 -10.12 -18.56
C GLY A 151 0.70 -10.44 -18.11
N GLY A 152 0.07 -11.37 -18.84
CA GLY A 152 -1.27 -11.88 -18.54
C GLY A 152 -1.38 -12.55 -17.17
N LEU A 153 -0.29 -13.08 -16.61
CA LEU A 153 -0.26 -13.61 -15.24
C LEU A 153 -0.58 -12.50 -14.21
N GLY A 154 0.13 -11.37 -14.29
CA GLY A 154 -0.10 -10.24 -13.42
C GLY A 154 -1.49 -9.63 -13.62
N ARG A 155 -1.99 -9.61 -14.87
CA ARG A 155 -3.34 -9.10 -15.14
C ARG A 155 -4.44 -10.04 -14.63
N LEU A 156 -4.24 -11.35 -14.70
CA LEU A 156 -5.15 -12.33 -14.09
C LEU A 156 -5.23 -12.13 -12.58
N ALA A 157 -4.09 -11.98 -11.91
CA ALA A 157 -4.01 -11.71 -10.48
C ALA A 157 -4.75 -10.41 -10.10
N ALA A 158 -4.55 -9.33 -10.85
CA ALA A 158 -5.25 -8.07 -10.66
C ALA A 158 -6.77 -8.20 -10.82
N CYS A 159 -7.24 -8.83 -11.90
CA CYS A 159 -8.67 -9.07 -12.12
C CYS A 159 -9.30 -9.96 -11.03
N PHE A 160 -8.55 -10.95 -10.52
CA PHE A 160 -9.00 -11.77 -9.40
C PHE A 160 -9.18 -10.94 -8.13
N MET A 161 -8.25 -10.05 -7.82
CA MET A 161 -8.37 -9.19 -6.64
C MET A 161 -9.58 -8.26 -6.71
N ASP A 162 -9.87 -7.68 -7.88
CA ASP A 162 -11.08 -6.88 -8.12
C ASP A 162 -12.36 -7.72 -7.97
N SER A 163 -12.39 -8.92 -8.56
CA SER A 163 -13.53 -9.84 -8.47
C SER A 163 -13.79 -10.29 -7.03
N LEU A 164 -12.74 -10.63 -6.29
CA LEU A 164 -12.82 -11.04 -4.89
C LEU A 164 -13.31 -9.88 -3.99
N ALA A 165 -12.91 -8.64 -4.30
CA ALA A 165 -13.40 -7.47 -3.59
C ALA A 165 -14.90 -7.25 -3.86
N THR A 166 -15.32 -7.31 -5.13
CA THR A 166 -16.70 -7.13 -5.58
C THR A 166 -17.65 -8.20 -5.04
N LEU A 167 -17.20 -9.45 -4.93
CA LEU A 167 -17.99 -10.59 -4.44
C LEU A 167 -17.93 -10.75 -2.91
N ASP A 168 -17.42 -9.76 -2.18
CA ASP A 168 -17.30 -9.77 -0.72
C ASP A 168 -16.48 -10.95 -0.14
N TYR A 169 -15.57 -11.54 -0.93
CA TYR A 169 -14.71 -12.60 -0.42
C TYR A 169 -13.60 -12.03 0.46
N PRO A 170 -13.33 -12.63 1.64
CA PRO A 170 -12.23 -12.24 2.52
C PRO A 170 -10.89 -12.69 1.94
N ALA A 171 -10.33 -11.87 1.06
CA ALA A 171 -9.15 -12.21 0.28
C ALA A 171 -8.12 -11.09 0.22
N TRP A 172 -6.85 -11.47 0.36
CA TRP A 172 -5.72 -10.56 0.21
C TRP A 172 -4.74 -11.08 -0.85
N GLY A 173 -4.16 -10.16 -1.61
CA GLY A 173 -3.02 -10.43 -2.48
C GLY A 173 -1.71 -10.18 -1.75
N TYR A 174 -0.67 -10.93 -2.08
CA TYR A 174 0.70 -10.70 -1.61
C TYR A 174 1.67 -10.73 -2.79
N GLY A 175 2.51 -9.71 -2.88
CA GLY A 175 3.53 -9.57 -3.93
C GLY A 175 4.74 -8.75 -3.47
N LEU A 176 5.60 -8.39 -4.43
CA LEU A 176 6.76 -7.54 -4.22
C LEU A 176 6.49 -6.13 -4.74
N ARG A 177 7.07 -5.12 -4.08
CA ARG A 177 6.98 -3.71 -4.48
C ARG A 177 8.16 -3.36 -5.38
N TYR A 178 8.09 -3.71 -6.66
CA TYR A 178 9.20 -3.48 -7.60
C TYR A 178 9.51 -1.99 -7.78
N THR A 179 10.77 -1.63 -7.65
CA THR A 179 11.21 -0.23 -7.76
C THR A 179 11.21 0.26 -9.21
N TYR A 180 11.60 -0.62 -10.16
CA TYR A 180 11.82 -0.25 -11.57
C TYR A 180 11.00 -1.06 -12.58
N GLY A 181 9.99 -1.81 -12.11
CA GLY A 181 9.22 -2.73 -12.93
C GLY A 181 10.10 -3.75 -13.65
N ILE A 182 9.70 -4.11 -14.88
CA ILE A 182 10.54 -4.90 -15.78
C ILE A 182 11.45 -3.99 -16.62
N PHE A 183 10.86 -3.10 -17.42
CA PHE A 183 11.46 -1.98 -18.15
C PHE A 183 10.35 -1.19 -18.87
N GLN A 184 10.62 0.08 -19.16
CA GLN A 184 9.87 0.91 -20.11
C GLN A 184 10.48 0.72 -21.52
N GLN A 185 9.65 0.29 -22.47
CA GLN A 185 10.05 0.15 -23.87
C GLN A 185 10.03 1.51 -24.59
N ARG A 186 11.10 1.83 -25.32
CA ARG A 186 11.11 2.90 -26.33
C ARG A 186 11.61 2.36 -27.66
N ILE A 187 11.12 2.95 -28.75
CA ILE A 187 11.59 2.62 -30.11
C ILE A 187 12.54 3.72 -30.57
N VAL A 188 13.82 3.39 -30.73
CA VAL A 188 14.87 4.29 -31.22
C VAL A 188 15.43 3.69 -32.50
N ASP A 189 15.39 4.46 -33.60
CA ASP A 189 15.87 4.02 -34.93
C ASP A 189 15.28 2.67 -35.41
N GLY A 190 14.03 2.39 -35.04
CA GLY A 190 13.33 1.15 -35.41
C GLY A 190 13.61 -0.06 -34.51
N TYR A 191 14.41 0.10 -33.45
CA TYR A 191 14.75 -0.96 -32.50
C TYR A 191 14.19 -0.68 -31.11
N GLN A 192 13.91 -1.75 -30.38
CA GLN A 192 13.61 -1.68 -28.95
C GLN A 192 14.85 -1.21 -28.17
N THR A 193 14.62 -0.31 -27.21
CA THR A 193 15.59 0.07 -26.19
C THR A 193 14.89 0.09 -24.83
N GLU A 194 15.49 -0.58 -23.86
CA GLU A 194 14.97 -0.73 -22.50
C GLU A 194 15.47 0.40 -21.59
N TYR A 195 14.53 1.01 -20.86
CA TYR A 195 14.80 1.98 -19.80
C TYR A 195 14.17 1.50 -18.49
N PRO A 196 14.69 1.88 -17.31
CA PRO A 196 14.00 1.60 -16.05
C PRO A 196 12.63 2.28 -16.01
N ASP A 197 11.63 1.61 -15.43
CA ASP A 197 10.31 2.20 -15.23
C ASP A 197 10.26 2.98 -13.91
N TYR A 198 10.28 4.31 -14.00
CA TYR A 198 10.36 5.21 -12.86
C TYR A 198 8.99 5.58 -12.25
N TRP A 199 8.07 4.61 -12.18
CA TRP A 199 6.71 4.82 -11.64
C TRP A 199 6.64 5.32 -10.18
N LEU A 200 7.72 5.10 -9.41
CA LEU A 200 7.86 5.57 -8.02
C LEU A 200 8.75 6.80 -7.86
N ASN A 201 9.10 7.48 -8.95
CA ASN A 201 9.93 8.69 -8.89
C ASN A 201 9.25 9.83 -8.13
N PHE A 202 7.92 9.84 -8.18
CA PHE A 202 7.08 10.64 -7.32
C PHE A 202 6.35 9.69 -6.36
N ASP A 203 6.02 10.17 -5.16
CA ASP A 203 5.26 9.37 -4.18
C ASP A 203 3.99 8.81 -4.83
N ASN A 204 3.74 7.52 -4.63
CA ASN A 204 2.51 6.87 -5.08
C ASN A 204 1.40 7.15 -4.06
N PRO A 205 0.33 7.89 -4.43
CA PRO A 205 -0.71 8.22 -3.48
C PRO A 205 -1.47 6.98 -3.01
N TRP A 206 -1.55 5.89 -3.77
CA TRP A 206 -2.43 4.74 -3.50
C TRP A 206 -1.89 3.74 -2.48
N GLU A 207 -0.60 3.75 -2.20
CA GLU A 207 0.00 2.83 -1.24
C GLU A 207 0.08 3.41 0.18
N LEU A 208 -0.04 2.51 1.16
CA LEU A 208 0.01 2.83 2.57
C LEU A 208 1.20 2.13 3.21
N PRO A 209 2.30 2.84 3.52
CA PRO A 209 3.45 2.23 4.18
C PRO A 209 3.07 1.76 5.60
N ARG A 210 3.30 0.48 5.88
CA ARG A 210 3.07 -0.15 7.19
C ARG A 210 4.40 -0.33 7.91
N LEU A 211 4.98 0.79 8.37
CA LEU A 211 6.30 0.81 9.00
C LEU A 211 6.36 -0.03 10.30
N ASP A 212 5.21 -0.31 10.90
CA ASP A 212 5.03 -1.21 12.03
C ASP A 212 5.11 -2.70 11.65
N ILE A 213 5.01 -3.02 10.36
CA ILE A 213 5.04 -4.38 9.82
C ILE A 213 6.37 -4.55 9.09
N SER A 214 7.39 -4.91 9.86
CA SER A 214 8.73 -5.24 9.36
C SER A 214 9.08 -6.67 9.78
N ILE A 215 9.32 -7.53 8.78
CA ILE A 215 9.65 -8.94 8.99
C ILE A 215 11.11 -9.17 8.62
N GLN A 216 11.88 -9.78 9.52
CA GLN A 216 13.25 -10.16 9.22
C GLN A 216 13.26 -11.45 8.39
N ILE A 217 13.92 -11.40 7.23
CA ILE A 217 14.09 -12.55 6.34
C ILE A 217 15.58 -12.89 6.28
N GLY A 218 15.90 -14.14 6.62
CA GLY A 218 17.27 -14.66 6.56
C GLY A 218 17.60 -15.29 5.20
N PHE A 219 18.88 -15.27 4.81
CA PHE A 219 19.40 -15.99 3.65
C PHE A 219 20.69 -16.75 4.01
N GLY A 220 20.97 -17.83 3.28
CA GLY A 220 22.16 -18.66 3.48
C GLY A 220 22.23 -19.33 4.86
N GLY A 221 23.43 -19.46 5.43
CA GLY A 221 23.61 -19.95 6.80
C GLY A 221 23.59 -21.47 6.93
N HIS A 222 23.22 -21.99 8.10
CA HIS A 222 23.26 -23.43 8.43
C HIS A 222 22.20 -23.82 9.47
N VAL A 223 21.91 -25.12 9.58
CA VAL A 223 20.99 -25.64 10.60
C VAL A 223 21.78 -26.15 11.80
N GLN A 224 21.41 -25.69 12.99
CA GLN A 224 21.91 -26.21 14.25
C GLN A 224 20.88 -27.16 14.86
N THR A 225 21.34 -28.34 15.26
CA THR A 225 20.51 -29.34 15.93
C THR A 225 20.84 -29.36 17.42
N THR A 226 19.81 -29.23 18.26
CA THR A 226 19.92 -29.24 19.73
C THR A 226 18.89 -30.20 20.31
N GLN A 227 19.22 -30.93 21.38
CA GLN A 227 18.21 -31.62 22.19
C GLN A 227 17.67 -30.68 23.25
N ASP A 228 16.35 -30.61 23.41
CA ASP A 228 15.74 -29.91 24.53
C ASP A 228 15.83 -30.73 25.84
N GLU A 229 15.42 -30.14 26.96
CA GLU A 229 15.46 -30.75 28.30
C GLU A 229 14.64 -32.05 28.42
N TYR A 230 13.78 -32.34 27.43
CA TYR A 230 12.96 -33.55 27.34
C TYR A 230 13.52 -34.57 26.33
N GLY A 231 14.73 -34.35 25.81
CA GLY A 231 15.38 -35.23 24.85
C GLY A 231 14.84 -35.11 23.41
N VAL A 232 13.99 -34.13 23.13
CA VAL A 232 13.44 -33.91 21.78
C VAL A 232 14.44 -33.14 20.95
N THR A 233 14.84 -33.73 19.83
CA THR A 233 15.71 -33.08 18.84
C THR A 233 14.98 -31.94 18.15
N ARG A 234 15.50 -30.72 18.28
CA ARG A 234 15.01 -29.51 17.59
C ARG A 234 16.06 -29.01 16.61
N ASN A 235 15.60 -28.61 15.43
CA ASN A 235 16.43 -28.00 14.40
C ASN A 235 16.11 -26.51 14.33
N LYS A 236 17.15 -25.68 14.42
CA LYS A 236 17.05 -24.22 14.28
C LYS A 236 17.94 -23.77 13.13
N TRP A 237 17.36 -23.11 12.14
CA TRP A 237 18.14 -22.47 11.08
C TRP A 237 18.74 -21.15 11.59
N ILE A 238 20.04 -20.97 11.35
CA ILE A 238 20.81 -19.76 11.65
C ILE A 238 21.19 -19.13 10.30
N PRO A 239 20.55 -18.03 9.89
CA PRO A 239 20.83 -17.39 8.62
C PRO A 239 22.20 -16.69 8.62
N ALA A 240 22.85 -16.61 7.45
CA ALA A 240 24.12 -15.91 7.30
C ALA A 240 23.92 -14.40 7.15
N THR A 241 22.88 -13.99 6.41
CA THR A 241 22.53 -12.59 6.21
C THR A 241 21.04 -12.37 6.46
N ASN A 242 20.66 -11.12 6.74
CA ASN A 242 19.27 -10.76 7.03
C ASN A 242 18.88 -9.46 6.34
N VAL A 243 17.67 -9.44 5.78
CA VAL A 243 17.01 -8.24 5.25
C VAL A 243 15.71 -7.99 6.01
N GLN A 244 15.19 -6.78 5.90
CA GLN A 244 13.88 -6.40 6.40
C GLN A 244 12.88 -6.32 5.25
N ALA A 245 11.78 -7.06 5.35
CA ALA A 245 10.63 -6.90 4.47
C ALA A 245 9.63 -5.94 5.12
N ILE A 246 9.43 -4.78 4.51
CA ILE A 246 8.49 -3.74 4.97
C ILE A 246 7.23 -3.81 4.11
N ALA A 247 6.06 -3.87 4.75
CA ALA A 247 4.80 -3.94 4.05
C ALA A 247 4.30 -2.57 3.54
N TYR A 248 3.72 -2.58 2.35
CA TYR A 248 2.98 -1.49 1.72
C TYR A 248 1.61 -2.05 1.32
N ASP A 249 0.54 -1.48 1.86
CA ASP A 249 -0.82 -1.92 1.59
C ASP A 249 -1.43 -1.09 0.45
N VAL A 250 -2.04 -1.76 -0.53
CA VAL A 250 -2.77 -1.15 -1.64
C VAL A 250 -4.24 -1.60 -1.52
N PRO A 251 -5.15 -0.73 -1.06
CA PRO A 251 -6.58 -1.05 -0.94
C PRO A 251 -7.22 -1.33 -2.30
N ILE A 252 -8.02 -2.39 -2.39
CA ILE A 252 -8.73 -2.81 -3.61
C ILE A 252 -10.24 -2.70 -3.38
N PRO A 253 -10.91 -1.64 -3.89
CA PRO A 253 -12.36 -1.49 -3.74
C PRO A 253 -13.13 -2.46 -4.65
N GLY A 254 -14.19 -3.08 -4.12
CA GLY A 254 -15.15 -3.82 -4.93
C GLY A 254 -16.22 -2.92 -5.54
N TYR A 255 -16.77 -3.31 -6.68
CA TYR A 255 -17.88 -2.62 -7.34
C TYR A 255 -19.20 -2.85 -6.59
N ASP A 256 -19.97 -1.77 -6.38
CA ASP A 256 -21.28 -1.80 -5.72
C ASP A 256 -21.30 -2.49 -4.34
N THR A 257 -20.18 -2.43 -3.62
CA THR A 257 -20.06 -2.95 -2.26
C THR A 257 -19.25 -2.00 -1.36
N GLY A 258 -19.48 -2.13 -0.04
CA GLY A 258 -18.62 -1.52 0.97
C GLY A 258 -17.30 -2.27 1.17
N ASN A 259 -17.16 -3.48 0.61
CA ASN A 259 -15.97 -4.29 0.77
C ASN A 259 -14.75 -3.71 0.05
N CYS A 260 -13.62 -3.69 0.77
CA CYS A 260 -12.34 -3.23 0.26
C CYS A 260 -11.25 -4.20 0.72
N ASN A 261 -10.80 -5.02 -0.23
CA ASN A 261 -9.73 -5.98 -0.02
C ASN A 261 -8.36 -5.27 -0.06
N ASN A 262 -7.29 -6.04 -0.01
CA ASN A 262 -5.93 -5.51 0.10
C ASN A 262 -4.97 -6.31 -0.78
N ILE A 263 -4.05 -5.62 -1.44
CA ILE A 263 -2.80 -6.22 -1.91
C ILE A 263 -1.69 -5.70 -1.00
N ARG A 264 -0.99 -6.61 -0.32
CA ARG A 264 0.20 -6.29 0.47
C ARG A 264 1.45 -6.55 -0.35
N LEU A 265 2.18 -5.47 -0.63
CA LEU A 265 3.45 -5.51 -1.33
C LEU A 265 4.58 -5.44 -0.31
N TRP A 266 5.63 -6.23 -0.53
CA TRP A 266 6.83 -6.21 0.31
C TRP A 266 7.95 -5.45 -0.39
N ARG A 267 8.54 -4.50 0.32
CA ARG A 267 9.79 -3.84 -0.06
C ARG A 267 10.92 -4.40 0.78
N SER A 268 12.00 -4.82 0.13
CA SER A 268 13.22 -5.21 0.83
C SER A 268 14.01 -3.98 1.27
N LYS A 269 14.49 -3.98 2.50
CA LYS A 269 15.40 -2.98 3.06
C LYS A 269 16.56 -3.65 3.80
N PRO A 270 17.73 -3.04 3.83
CA PRO A 270 18.84 -3.56 4.62
C PRO A 270 18.56 -3.45 6.12
N THR A 271 19.13 -4.37 6.89
CA THR A 271 19.17 -4.27 8.36
C THR A 271 20.16 -3.21 8.83
N LYS A 272 21.26 -3.03 8.09
CA LYS A 272 22.27 -1.98 8.28
C LYS A 272 22.39 -1.18 6.99
N VAL A 273 21.96 0.08 7.02
CA VAL A 273 21.95 0.96 5.83
C VAL A 273 23.36 1.40 5.44
N PHE A 274 24.27 1.56 6.40
CA PHE A 274 25.60 2.12 6.16
C PHE A 274 26.64 1.61 7.15
N ASP A 275 27.83 1.28 6.66
CA ASP A 275 28.99 0.93 7.48
C ASP A 275 30.03 2.06 7.54
N LEU A 276 29.97 2.84 8.62
CA LEU A 276 30.86 3.99 8.83
C LEU A 276 32.34 3.57 8.93
N THR A 277 32.64 2.38 9.42
CA THR A 277 34.02 1.88 9.52
C THR A 277 34.63 1.70 8.13
N SER A 278 33.95 0.94 7.25
CA SER A 278 34.40 0.76 5.86
C SER A 278 34.50 2.09 5.10
N PHE A 279 33.59 3.04 5.35
CA PHE A 279 33.65 4.38 4.75
C PHE A 279 34.88 5.17 5.18
N ASN A 280 35.19 5.19 6.48
CA ASN A 280 36.35 5.90 7.02
C ASN A 280 37.68 5.30 6.56
N GLU A 281 37.69 4.01 6.21
CA GLU A 281 38.83 3.31 5.61
C GLU A 281 38.97 3.56 4.08
N GLY A 282 38.09 4.38 3.49
CA GLY A 282 38.07 4.68 2.06
C GLY A 282 37.41 3.61 1.19
N ASN A 283 36.79 2.59 1.79
CA ASN A 283 36.10 1.52 1.09
C ASN A 283 34.60 1.84 0.93
N TYR A 284 34.31 2.74 -0.01
CA TYR A 284 32.97 3.27 -0.23
C TYR A 284 31.98 2.22 -0.72
N GLU A 285 32.37 1.32 -1.62
CA GLU A 285 31.49 0.26 -2.13
C GLU A 285 31.04 -0.67 -1.01
N LYS A 286 31.98 -1.13 -0.18
CA LYS A 286 31.68 -1.99 0.97
C LYS A 286 30.81 -1.28 2.01
N SER A 287 30.93 0.05 2.14
CA SER A 287 30.13 0.81 3.11
C SER A 287 28.62 0.78 2.83
N VAL A 288 28.21 0.46 1.60
CA VAL A 288 26.80 0.40 1.16
C VAL A 288 26.38 -0.97 0.60
N GLU A 289 27.28 -1.96 0.58
CA GLU A 289 27.05 -3.25 -0.07
C GLU A 289 25.79 -3.97 0.46
N ASP A 290 25.60 -4.00 1.78
CA ASP A 290 24.41 -4.61 2.41
C ASP A 290 23.12 -3.90 1.97
N ALA A 291 23.15 -2.58 1.83
CA ALA A 291 22.04 -1.78 1.33
C ALA A 291 21.70 -2.13 -0.11
N THR A 292 22.71 -2.11 -0.98
CA THR A 292 22.54 -2.46 -2.38
C THR A 292 22.04 -3.90 -2.57
N ASN A 293 22.55 -4.86 -1.80
CA ASN A 293 22.13 -6.25 -1.90
C ASN A 293 20.69 -6.49 -1.41
N ALA A 294 20.27 -5.80 -0.36
CA ALA A 294 18.88 -5.86 0.08
C ALA A 294 17.93 -5.23 -0.96
N GLU A 295 18.29 -4.07 -1.51
CA GLU A 295 17.45 -3.33 -2.47
C GLU A 295 17.30 -4.05 -3.81
N LYS A 296 18.30 -4.84 -4.25
CA LYS A 296 18.21 -5.67 -5.48
C LYS A 296 17.02 -6.64 -5.51
N ILE A 297 16.44 -6.99 -4.36
CA ILE A 297 15.31 -7.93 -4.27
C ILE A 297 14.01 -7.31 -4.80
N THR A 298 13.83 -5.98 -4.69
CA THR A 298 12.56 -5.29 -4.99
C THR A 298 12.75 -3.96 -5.70
#